data_AF-A0A285M382-F1
#
_entry.id   AF-A0A285M382-F1
#
_cell.length_a   1.000
_cell.length_b   1.000
_cell.length_c   1.000
_cell.angle_alpha   90.00
_cell.angle_beta   90.00
_cell.angle_gamma   90.00
#
_symmetry.space_group_name_H-M   'P 1'
#
loop_
_entity.id
_entity.type
_entity.pdbx_description
1 polymer ?
#
loop_
_entity_poly.entity_id
_entity_poly.type
_entity_poly.pdbx_seq_one_letter_code
_entity_poly.pdbx_strand_id
1 'polypeptide(L)'
;MMRTLKARMVLFCLIVLVTSLMLLVPTMQLPSGNEVTTRIGPRFWPFWILALLAAGAAVQLVLSLFSNAYEERPSKKEQTSSDKLTWLQANTHIVVFVATMIYLYAMTHFGYLITTPIFACVVSFALGERNIKRLALTTLVAALIVAVVFDFLLEIPLP
;
A
#
# COMPACT_ATOMS: atom_id res chain seq x y z
N MET A 1 -16.76 24.70 13.21
CA MET A 1 -16.07 23.40 13.11
C MET A 1 -15.95 22.88 11.67
N MET A 2 -16.97 23.01 10.81
CA MET A 2 -16.92 22.52 9.41
C MET A 2 -15.94 23.29 8.49
N ARG A 3 -15.77 24.61 8.67
CA ARG A 3 -14.84 25.43 7.86
C ARG A 3 -13.36 25.07 8.07
N THR A 4 -12.98 24.68 9.28
CA THR A 4 -11.59 24.30 9.61
C THR A 4 -11.21 22.95 9.02
N LEU A 5 -12.18 22.04 8.84
CA LEU A 5 -11.94 20.73 8.22
C LEU A 5 -11.69 20.85 6.71
N LYS A 6 -12.52 21.64 6.01
CA LYS A 6 -12.36 21.93 4.58
C LYS A 6 -11.02 22.63 4.30
N ALA A 7 -10.62 23.59 5.14
CA ALA A 7 -9.33 24.25 5.03
C ALA A 7 -8.14 23.30 5.22
N ARG A 8 -8.19 22.38 6.20
CA ARG A 8 -7.16 21.35 6.40
C ARG A 8 -7.05 20.38 5.22
N MET A 9 -8.19 19.99 4.64
CA MET A 9 -8.23 19.09 3.49
C MET A 9 -7.68 19.75 2.21
N VAL A 10 -8.04 21.01 1.95
CA VAL A 10 -7.48 21.78 0.83
C VAL A 10 -5.98 22.00 1.01
N LEU A 11 -5.54 22.32 2.23
CA LEU A 11 -4.12 22.45 2.56
C LEU A 11 -3.36 21.15 2.31
N PHE A 12 -3.90 20.01 2.75
CA PHE A 12 -3.32 18.69 2.50
C PHE A 12 -3.21 18.40 1.00
N CYS A 13 -4.28 18.62 0.23
CA CYS A 13 -4.26 18.40 -1.22
C CYS A 13 -3.23 19.30 -1.92
N LEU A 14 -3.10 20.56 -1.48
CA LEU A 14 -2.14 21.50 -2.04
C LEU A 14 -0.70 21.08 -1.72
N ILE A 15 -0.42 20.65 -0.49
CA ILE A 15 0.89 20.12 -0.09
C ILE A 15 1.24 18.89 -0.95
N VAL A 16 0.32 17.94 -1.08
CA VAL A 16 0.55 16.71 -1.88
C VAL A 16 0.78 17.05 -3.35
N LEU A 17 0.00 17.97 -3.92
CA LEU A 17 0.12 18.37 -5.32
C LEU A 17 1.46 19.07 -5.58
N VAL A 18 1.84 20.03 -4.74
CA VAL A 18 3.13 20.73 -4.84
C VAL A 18 4.28 19.74 -4.68
N THR A 19 4.24 18.90 -3.65
CA THR A 19 5.29 17.90 -3.40
C THR A 19 5.42 16.93 -4.57
N SER A 20 4.29 16.47 -5.12
CA SER A 20 4.30 15.57 -6.27
C SER A 20 4.94 16.21 -7.49
N LEU A 21 4.55 17.45 -7.83
CA LEU A 21 5.14 18.20 -8.95
C LEU A 21 6.64 18.49 -8.74
N MET A 22 7.05 18.84 -7.52
CA MET A 22 8.46 19.09 -7.19
C MET A 22 9.31 17.82 -7.36
N LEU A 23 8.80 16.65 -6.94
CA LEU A 23 9.49 15.37 -7.07
C LEU A 23 9.45 14.79 -8.50
N LEU A 24 8.57 15.30 -9.35
CA LEU A 24 8.48 14.89 -10.75
C LEU A 24 9.72 15.37 -11.53
N VAL A 25 10.28 16.53 -11.18
CA VAL A 25 11.51 17.08 -11.79
C VAL A 25 12.73 16.14 -11.63
N PRO A 26 13.14 15.73 -10.41
CA PRO A 26 14.25 14.79 -10.25
C PRO A 26 13.91 13.40 -10.80
N THR A 27 12.64 13.01 -10.81
CA THR A 27 12.21 11.75 -11.45
C THR A 27 12.49 11.76 -12.95
N MET A 28 12.34 12.90 -13.63
CA MET A 28 12.68 13.02 -15.05
C MET A 28 14.19 12.95 -15.33
N GLN A 29 15.03 13.13 -14.31
CA GLN A 29 16.49 13.01 -14.41
C GLN A 29 16.97 11.56 -14.21
N LEU A 30 16.09 10.64 -13.80
CA LEU A 30 16.43 9.22 -13.68
C LEU A 30 16.62 8.60 -15.08
N PRO A 31 17.62 7.71 -15.24
CA PRO A 31 17.84 6.97 -16.49
C PRO A 31 16.56 6.28 -16.94
N SER A 32 16.28 6.39 -18.24
CA SER A 32 15.14 5.69 -18.84
C SER A 32 15.47 4.21 -19.06
N GLY A 33 14.46 3.35 -19.22
CA GLY A 33 14.67 1.90 -19.43
C GLY A 33 15.50 1.55 -20.67
N ASN A 34 15.73 2.51 -21.57
CA ASN A 34 16.58 2.33 -22.74
C ASN A 34 18.09 2.41 -22.42
N GLU A 35 18.47 2.88 -21.23
CA GLU A 35 19.86 3.08 -20.78
C GLU A 35 20.33 2.02 -19.79
N VAL A 36 19.44 1.12 -19.37
CA VAL A 36 19.71 0.03 -18.42
C VAL A 36 19.21 -1.29 -19.01
N THR A 37 19.85 -2.41 -18.68
CA THR A 37 19.54 -3.75 -19.21
C THR A 37 18.15 -4.29 -18.82
N THR A 38 17.31 -3.49 -18.15
CA THR A 38 15.96 -3.85 -17.71
C THR A 38 14.89 -3.18 -18.57
N ARG A 39 13.87 -3.93 -19.04
CA ARG A 39 12.78 -3.41 -19.88
C ARG A 39 12.04 -2.22 -19.28
N ILE A 40 11.97 -2.13 -17.95
CA ILE A 40 11.42 -0.99 -17.21
C ILE A 40 12.55 -0.31 -16.44
N GLY A 41 12.77 0.96 -16.74
CA GLY A 41 13.80 1.77 -16.08
C GLY A 41 13.37 2.29 -14.71
N PRO A 42 14.33 2.68 -13.85
CA PRO A 42 14.09 3.21 -12.50
C PRO A 42 13.13 4.42 -12.45
N ARG A 43 12.99 5.13 -13.58
CA ARG A 43 12.09 6.28 -13.76
C ARG A 43 10.61 5.91 -13.82
N PHE A 44 10.26 4.69 -14.24
CA PHE A 44 8.87 4.33 -14.54
C PHE A 44 7.97 4.37 -13.30
N TRP A 45 8.38 3.70 -12.22
CA TRP A 45 7.58 3.62 -10.99
C TRP A 45 7.41 4.96 -10.28
N PRO A 46 8.49 5.74 -10.02
CA PRO A 46 8.34 7.04 -9.40
C PRO A 46 7.47 7.98 -10.24
N PHE A 47 7.60 7.95 -11.56
CA PHE A 47 6.81 8.80 -12.44
C PHE A 47 5.31 8.51 -12.34
N TRP A 48 4.89 7.24 -12.46
CA TRP A 48 3.48 6.89 -12.43
C TRP A 48 2.85 7.10 -11.05
N ILE A 49 3.57 6.83 -9.96
CA ILE A 49 3.10 7.11 -8.61
C ILE A 49 2.87 8.62 -8.43
N LEU A 50 3.84 9.45 -8.82
CA LEU A 50 3.73 10.90 -8.72
C LEU A 50 2.61 11.45 -9.62
N ALA A 51 2.51 10.96 -10.86
CA ALA A 51 1.45 11.35 -11.79
C ALA A 51 0.05 11.03 -11.22
N LEU A 52 -0.16 9.83 -10.67
CA LEU A 52 -1.43 9.43 -10.06
C LEU A 52 -1.73 10.24 -8.79
N LEU A 53 -0.73 10.50 -7.95
CA LEU A 53 -0.89 11.35 -6.77
C LEU A 53 -1.25 12.79 -7.15
N ALA A 54 -0.61 13.34 -8.17
CA ALA A 54 -0.90 14.69 -8.66
C ALA A 54 -2.31 14.76 -9.27
N ALA A 55 -2.68 13.78 -10.10
CA ALA A 55 -4.02 13.70 -10.70
C ALA A 55 -5.09 13.54 -9.62
N GLY A 56 -4.89 12.64 -8.65
CA GLY A 56 -5.81 12.44 -7.53
C GLY A 56 -5.96 13.70 -6.67
N ALA A 57 -4.85 14.38 -6.34
CA ALA A 57 -4.88 15.62 -5.58
C ALA A 57 -5.59 16.75 -6.35
N ALA A 58 -5.37 16.84 -7.67
CA ALA A 58 -6.04 17.82 -8.52
C ALA A 58 -7.55 17.56 -8.60
N VAL A 59 -7.97 16.31 -8.83
CA VAL A 59 -9.39 15.92 -8.84
C VAL A 59 -10.03 16.21 -7.49
N GLN A 60 -9.37 15.86 -6.38
CA GLN A 60 -9.89 16.10 -5.04
C GLN A 60 -10.02 17.60 -4.73
N LEU A 61 -9.06 18.41 -5.19
CA LEU A 61 -9.09 19.86 -5.05
C LEU A 61 -10.26 20.46 -5.83
N VAL A 62 -10.45 20.06 -7.09
CA VAL A 62 -11.59 20.47 -7.92
C VAL A 62 -12.92 20.07 -7.25
N LEU A 63 -13.07 18.81 -6.84
CA LEU A 63 -14.28 18.33 -6.15
C LEU A 63 -14.53 19.10 -4.85
N SER A 64 -13.50 19.46 -4.09
CA SER A 64 -13.65 20.23 -2.86
C SER A 64 -14.09 21.68 -3.10
N LEU A 65 -13.77 22.26 -4.26
CA LEU A 65 -14.18 23.61 -4.64
C LEU A 65 -15.62 23.65 -5.16
N PHE A 66 -16.03 22.63 -5.93
CA PHE A 66 -17.38 22.55 -6.52
C PHE A 66 -18.41 21.85 -5.64
N SER A 67 -17.98 21.05 -4.67
CA SER A 67 -18.88 20.45 -3.69
C SER A 67 -19.02 21.33 -2.44
N ASN A 68 -20.24 21.85 -2.22
CA ASN A 68 -20.67 22.39 -0.92
C ASN A 68 -21.09 21.29 0.08
N ALA A 69 -21.01 20.03 -0.33
CA ALA A 69 -21.30 18.87 0.51
C ALA A 69 -20.12 17.90 0.41
N TYR A 70 -19.02 18.22 1.08
CA TYR A 70 -18.22 17.14 1.63
C TYR A 70 -18.98 16.65 2.87
N GLU A 71 -20.07 15.93 2.63
CA GLU A 71 -20.51 14.96 3.63
C GLU A 71 -19.31 14.07 3.87
N GLU A 72 -18.84 14.07 5.11
CA GLU A 72 -18.08 12.95 5.61
C GLU A 72 -18.88 11.71 5.22
N ARG A 73 -18.36 10.93 4.26
CA ARG A 73 -18.66 9.49 4.32
C ARG A 73 -18.21 9.13 5.72
N PRO A 74 -19.09 8.68 6.63
CA PRO A 74 -18.61 8.12 7.86
C PRO A 74 -17.64 7.05 7.41
N SER A 75 -16.34 7.25 7.72
CA SER A 75 -15.37 6.18 7.75
C SER A 75 -16.12 5.05 8.40
N LYS A 76 -16.45 4.02 7.63
CA LYS A 76 -17.22 2.87 8.10
C LYS A 76 -16.48 2.43 9.34
N LYS A 77 -17.00 2.79 10.52
CA LYS A 77 -16.48 2.32 11.79
C LYS A 77 -16.54 0.82 11.63
N GLU A 78 -15.36 0.24 11.51
CA GLU A 78 -15.17 -1.19 11.52
C GLU A 78 -15.97 -1.68 12.73
N GLN A 79 -17.01 -2.46 12.43
CA GLN A 79 -17.96 -2.91 13.43
C GLN A 79 -17.17 -3.66 14.48
N THR A 80 -17.11 -3.05 15.68
CA THR A 80 -16.82 -3.70 16.95
C THR A 80 -17.54 -5.04 16.98
N SER A 81 -16.79 -6.12 16.79
CA SER A 81 -17.31 -7.47 16.88
C SER A 81 -16.65 -8.20 18.05
N SER A 82 -17.22 -7.93 19.23
CA SER A 82 -17.33 -8.82 20.38
C SER A 82 -16.02 -9.41 20.94
N ASP A 83 -15.67 -8.86 22.10
CA ASP A 83 -14.73 -9.40 23.09
C ASP A 83 -14.84 -10.92 23.27
N LYS A 84 -13.88 -11.63 22.68
CA LYS A 84 -13.13 -12.68 23.36
C LYS A 84 -11.68 -12.53 22.89
N LEU A 85 -10.89 -11.78 23.65
CA LEU A 85 -9.47 -11.57 23.36
C LEU A 85 -8.76 -12.93 23.43
N THR A 86 -8.43 -13.51 22.28
CA THR A 86 -7.62 -14.73 22.22
C THR A 86 -6.21 -14.39 22.72
N TRP A 87 -5.49 -15.32 23.36
CA TRP A 87 -4.10 -15.07 23.83
C TRP A 87 -3.17 -14.52 22.74
N LEU A 88 -3.42 -14.88 21.47
CA LEU A 88 -2.72 -14.32 20.30
C LEU A 88 -2.96 -12.80 20.11
N GLN A 89 -4.15 -12.30 20.41
CA GLN A 89 -4.50 -10.87 20.26
C GLN A 89 -3.96 -10.04 21.44
N ALA A 90 -3.88 -10.63 22.63
CA ALA A 90 -3.26 -10.01 23.80
C ALA A 90 -1.75 -9.79 23.61
N ASN A 91 -1.09 -10.70 22.88
CA ASN A 91 0.34 -10.67 22.59
C ASN A 91 0.65 -10.37 21.12
N THR A 92 -0.22 -9.61 20.44
CA THR A 92 -0.08 -9.30 19.00
C THR A 92 1.33 -8.87 18.63
N HIS A 93 1.98 -8.02 19.44
CA HIS A 93 3.34 -7.54 19.19
C HIS A 93 4.38 -8.68 19.15
N ILE A 94 4.27 -9.66 20.04
CA ILE A 94 5.18 -10.81 20.11
C ILE A 94 4.89 -11.76 18.95
N VAL A 95 3.62 -12.01 18.64
CA VAL A 95 3.21 -12.87 17.53
C VAL A 95 3.70 -12.32 16.20
N VAL A 96 3.54 -11.01 15.96
CA VAL A 96 4.03 -10.35 14.74
C VAL A 96 5.55 -10.42 14.68
N PHE A 97 6.25 -10.13 15.78
CA PHE A 97 7.71 -10.20 15.83
C PHE A 97 8.25 -11.60 15.49
N VAL A 98 7.69 -12.65 16.12
CA VAL A 98 8.06 -14.04 15.84
C VAL A 98 7.68 -14.44 14.41
N ALA A 99 6.50 -14.04 13.94
CA ALA A 99 6.09 -14.30 12.56
C ALA A 99 7.03 -13.62 11.54
N THR A 100 7.53 -12.43 11.82
CA THR A 100 8.53 -11.75 10.98
C THR A 100 9.86 -12.50 10.99
N MET A 101 10.34 -12.99 12.13
CA MET A 101 11.56 -13.82 12.19
C MET A 101 11.41 -15.11 11.39
N ILE A 102 10.28 -15.81 11.53
CA ILE A 102 9.97 -17.01 10.75
C ILE A 102 9.88 -16.68 9.26
N TYR A 103 9.24 -15.57 8.89
CA TYR A 103 9.15 -15.11 7.50
C TYR A 103 10.53 -14.90 6.89
N LEU A 104 11.44 -14.22 7.58
CA LEU A 104 12.80 -13.98 7.07
C LEU A 104 13.55 -15.30 6.83
N TYR A 105 13.45 -16.25 7.76
CA TYR A 105 14.07 -17.57 7.60
C TYR A 105 13.42 -18.35 6.45
N ALA A 106 12.10 -18.47 6.45
CA ALA A 106 11.35 -19.23 5.44
C ALA A 106 11.49 -18.64 4.03
N MET A 107 11.63 -17.32 3.91
CA MET A 107 11.85 -16.64 2.62
C MET A 107 13.13 -17.12 1.94
N THR A 108 14.17 -17.48 2.70
CA THR A 108 15.42 -18.02 2.12
C THR A 108 15.32 -19.47 1.65
N HIS A 109 14.30 -20.22 2.08
CA HIS A 109 14.18 -21.66 1.78
C HIS A 109 13.02 -21.97 0.81
N PHE A 110 11.90 -21.25 0.95
CA PHE A 110 10.66 -21.48 0.20
C PHE A 110 10.34 -20.37 -0.80
N GLY A 111 11.15 -19.30 -0.80
CA GLY A 111 10.99 -18.16 -1.70
C GLY A 111 9.80 -17.25 -1.37
N TYR A 112 9.68 -16.18 -2.15
CA TYR A 112 8.69 -15.11 -1.93
C TYR A 112 7.23 -15.61 -2.07
N LEU A 113 6.98 -16.48 -3.04
CA LEU A 113 5.63 -16.81 -3.52
C LEU A 113 4.82 -17.64 -2.52
N ILE A 114 5.50 -18.49 -1.73
CA ILE A 114 4.87 -19.32 -0.69
C ILE A 114 4.89 -18.60 0.66
N THR A 115 6.03 -17.98 1.01
CA THR A 115 6.26 -17.41 2.35
C THR A 115 5.39 -16.18 2.63
N THR A 116 5.20 -15.31 1.63
CA THR A 116 4.46 -14.04 1.76
C THR A 116 2.97 -14.22 2.06
N PRO A 117 2.19 -15.02 1.32
CA PRO A 117 0.77 -15.21 1.62
C PRO A 117 0.55 -15.90 2.97
N ILE A 118 1.42 -16.82 3.38
CA ILE A 118 1.36 -17.48 4.69
C ILE A 118 1.60 -16.45 5.80
N PHE A 119 2.66 -15.65 5.68
CA PHE A 119 2.96 -14.59 6.64
C PHE A 119 1.81 -13.57 6.76
N ALA A 120 1.28 -13.12 5.64
CA ALA A 120 0.17 -12.17 5.62
C ALA A 120 -1.07 -12.74 6.33
N CYS A 121 -1.39 -14.03 6.12
CA CYS A 121 -2.48 -14.69 6.82
C CYS A 121 -2.24 -14.75 8.34
N VAL A 122 -1.03 -15.10 8.79
CA VAL A 122 -0.67 -15.20 10.21
C VAL A 122 -0.78 -13.84 10.90
N VAL A 123 -0.24 -12.78 10.30
CA VAL A 123 -0.26 -11.43 10.87
C VAL A 123 -1.70 -10.89 10.94
N SER A 124 -2.48 -11.02 9.88
CA SER A 124 -3.86 -10.53 9.90
C SER A 124 -4.76 -11.34 10.83
N PHE A 125 -4.49 -12.63 11.03
CA PHE A 125 -5.16 -13.41 12.06
C PHE A 125 -4.80 -12.90 13.47
N ALA A 126 -3.52 -12.58 13.72
CA ALA A 126 -3.09 -11.97 14.97
C ALA A 126 -3.75 -10.60 15.23
N LEU A 127 -3.99 -9.82 14.16
CA LEU A 127 -4.71 -8.54 14.18
C LEU A 127 -6.24 -8.70 14.35
N GLY A 128 -6.78 -9.91 14.30
CA GLY A 128 -8.20 -10.18 14.56
C GLY A 128 -9.14 -10.12 13.35
N GLU A 129 -8.61 -10.12 12.12
CA GLU A 129 -9.44 -10.19 10.92
C GLU A 129 -10.15 -11.55 10.82
N ARG A 130 -11.49 -11.54 10.79
CA ARG A 130 -12.31 -12.77 10.80
C ARG A 130 -12.49 -13.42 9.43
N ASN A 131 -12.28 -12.69 8.33
CA ASN A 131 -12.51 -13.21 6.98
C ASN A 131 -11.23 -13.74 6.32
N ILE A 132 -10.63 -14.77 6.93
CA ILE A 132 -9.35 -15.38 6.51
C ILE A 132 -9.36 -15.78 5.02
N LYS A 133 -10.49 -16.26 4.49
CA LYS A 133 -10.59 -16.67 3.07
C LYS A 133 -10.47 -15.49 2.10
N ARG A 134 -11.15 -14.38 2.40
CA ARG A 134 -11.12 -13.18 1.55
C ARG A 134 -9.74 -12.54 1.62
N LEU A 135 -9.18 -12.49 2.82
CA LEU A 135 -7.84 -12.00 3.04
C LEU A 135 -6.79 -12.86 2.31
N ALA A 136 -6.79 -14.17 2.52
CA ALA A 136 -5.87 -15.11 1.87
C ALA A 136 -5.93 -14.99 0.34
N LEU A 137 -7.13 -14.84 -0.23
CA LEU A 137 -7.29 -14.62 -1.66
C LEU A 137 -6.69 -13.28 -2.09
N THR A 138 -6.96 -12.18 -1.37
CA THR A 138 -6.39 -10.87 -1.72
C THR A 138 -4.87 -10.84 -1.58
N THR A 139 -4.31 -11.47 -0.54
CA THR A 139 -2.87 -11.52 -0.31
C THR A 139 -2.17 -12.43 -1.32
N LEU A 140 -2.80 -13.55 -1.69
CA LEU A 140 -2.28 -14.46 -2.72
C LEU A 140 -2.28 -13.77 -4.09
N VAL A 141 -3.37 -13.12 -4.46
CA VAL A 141 -3.48 -12.37 -5.72
C VAL A 141 -2.46 -11.23 -5.74
N ALA A 142 -2.32 -10.48 -4.65
CA ALA A 142 -1.31 -9.42 -4.56
C ALA A 142 0.12 -9.98 -4.69
N ALA A 143 0.45 -11.07 -3.99
CA ALA A 143 1.76 -11.72 -4.08
C ALA A 143 2.04 -12.24 -5.50
N LEU A 144 1.03 -12.81 -6.18
CA LEU A 144 1.16 -13.27 -7.55
C LEU A 144 1.36 -12.11 -8.54
N ILE A 145 0.62 -11.00 -8.36
CA ILE A 145 0.83 -9.78 -9.15
C ILE A 145 2.26 -9.27 -8.97
N VAL A 146 2.76 -9.19 -7.73
CA VAL A 146 4.14 -8.78 -7.46
C VAL A 146 5.13 -9.75 -8.11
N ALA A 147 4.94 -11.07 -7.97
CA ALA A 147 5.80 -12.06 -8.58
C ALA A 147 5.86 -11.91 -10.11
N VAL A 148 4.71 -11.78 -10.77
CA VAL A 148 4.63 -11.57 -12.23
C VAL A 148 5.28 -10.25 -12.63
N VAL A 149 5.05 -9.18 -11.88
CA VAL A 149 5.69 -7.88 -12.14
C VAL A 149 7.20 -8.00 -12.02
N PHE A 150 7.73 -8.70 -11.02
CA PHE A 150 9.18 -8.80 -10.87
C PHE A 150 9.83 -9.73 -11.89
N ASP A 151 9.19 -10.87 -12.18
CA ASP A 151 9.69 -11.88 -13.11
C ASP A 151 9.59 -11.40 -14.58
N PHE A 152 8.40 -10.95 -15.00
CA PHE A 152 8.17 -10.52 -16.39
C PHE A 152 8.55 -9.06 -16.68
N LEU A 153 8.44 -8.17 -15.69
CA LEU A 153 8.59 -6.73 -15.92
C LEU A 153 9.97 -6.21 -15.53
N LEU A 154 10.59 -6.81 -14.50
CA LEU A 154 11.89 -6.37 -13.98
C LEU A 154 13.03 -7.33 -14.36
N GLU A 155 12.74 -8.55 -14.83
CA GLU A 155 13.75 -9.61 -15.10
C GLU A 155 14.70 -9.84 -13.90
N ILE A 156 14.22 -9.59 -12.68
CA ILE A 156 14.98 -9.80 -11.43
C ILE A 156 14.53 -11.13 -10.84
N PRO A 157 15.43 -12.12 -10.66
CA PRO A 157 15.07 -13.38 -10.03
C PRO A 157 14.66 -13.11 -8.59
N LEU A 158 13.41 -13.41 -8.27
CA LEU A 158 12.95 -13.50 -6.90
C LEU A 158 13.47 -14.82 -6.28
N PRO A 159 13.91 -14.82 -5.02
CA PRO A 159 14.27 -16.04 -4.29
C PRO A 159 13.04 -16.92 -4.02
#